data_AF-A0A4Q1K8Q8-F1
#
_entry.id   AF-A0A4Q1K8Q8-F1
#
_cell.length_a   1.000
_cell.length_b   1.000
_cell.length_c   1.000
_cell.angle_alpha   90.00
_cell.angle_beta   90.00
_cell.angle_gamma   90.00
#
_symmetry.space_group_name_H-M   'P 1'
#
loop_
_entity.id
_entity.type
_entity.pdbx_description
1 polymer ?
#
loop_
_entity_poly.entity_id
_entity_poly.type
_entity_poly.pdbx_seq_one_letter_code
_entity_poly.pdbx_strand_id
1 'polypeptide(L)'
;MKTFLTLCLLHLCLVVHGQDHTKKGYSYMEKSQRKLAQGKLAQARDYLEIARKIDFHGGNPEATAHSRMNLIEAQILLQEKRYDDALRVLDTTHGASFGVNCLERDSLKIVALINKHGLQKVKAAFTKAVVQMNPDTAQFDATYCVPLNDLGYTFCFYAPIILTEEELKSYPLAALAKECLFYQLLF
;
A
#
# COMPACT_ATOMS: atom_id res chain seq x y z
N MET A 1 13.16 -28.83 40.94
CA MET A 1 13.94 -28.46 39.73
C MET A 1 13.48 -29.12 38.42
N LYS A 2 12.42 -29.94 38.36
CA LYS A 2 11.96 -30.56 37.10
C LYS A 2 10.89 -29.76 36.35
N THR A 3 10.07 -28.96 37.05
CA THR A 3 8.97 -28.15 36.46
C THR A 3 9.44 -26.89 35.75
N PHE A 4 10.58 -26.31 36.16
CA PHE A 4 11.14 -25.10 35.53
C PHE A 4 11.72 -25.38 34.13
N LEU A 5 12.24 -26.60 33.91
CA LEU A 5 12.79 -27.01 32.62
C LEU A 5 11.69 -27.26 31.57
N THR A 6 10.51 -27.72 32.01
CA THR A 6 9.36 -28.01 31.14
C THR A 6 8.68 -26.74 30.65
N LEU A 7 8.64 -25.66 31.46
CA LEU A 7 8.08 -24.37 31.05
C LEU A 7 8.95 -23.66 29.99
N CYS A 8 10.27 -23.77 30.07
CA CYS A 8 11.18 -23.19 29.07
C CYS A 8 11.08 -23.86 27.70
N LEU A 9 10.79 -25.17 27.64
CA LEU A 9 10.63 -25.92 26.38
C LEU A 9 9.34 -25.56 25.64
N LEU A 10 8.25 -25.28 26.36
CA LEU A 10 6.97 -24.85 25.77
C LEU A 10 7.05 -23.44 25.16
N HIS A 11 7.79 -22.52 25.79
CA HIS A 11 8.01 -21.17 25.22
C HIS A 11 8.92 -21.19 23.99
N LEU A 12 9.95 -22.04 23.95
CA LEU A 12 10.82 -22.14 22.77
C LEU A 12 10.11 -22.72 21.54
N CYS A 13 9.18 -23.68 21.73
CA CYS A 13 8.41 -24.24 20.62
C CYS A 13 7.46 -23.20 19.99
N LEU A 14 6.80 -22.35 20.78
CA LEU A 14 5.87 -21.34 20.26
C LEU A 14 6.56 -20.26 19.42
N VAL A 15 7.78 -19.85 19.79
CA VAL A 15 8.54 -18.82 19.05
C VAL A 15 9.08 -19.35 17.72
N VAL A 16 9.46 -20.62 17.65
CA VAL A 16 9.97 -21.25 16.40
C VAL A 16 8.84 -21.57 15.42
N HIS A 17 7.66 -21.96 15.90
CA HIS A 17 6.52 -22.25 15.02
C HIS A 17 5.94 -20.97 14.38
N GLY A 18 5.88 -19.85 15.11
CA GLY A 18 5.35 -18.61 14.55
C GLY A 18 6.19 -18.01 13.40
N GLN A 19 7.51 -18.26 13.41
CA GLN A 19 8.38 -17.87 12.29
C GLN A 19 8.20 -18.73 11.03
N ASP A 20 7.78 -19.99 11.16
CA ASP A 20 7.59 -20.90 10.02
C ASP A 20 6.29 -20.56 9.24
N HIS A 21 5.21 -20.25 9.96
CA HIS A 21 3.93 -19.87 9.33
C HIS A 21 4.04 -18.54 8.57
N THR A 22 4.68 -17.54 9.18
CA THR A 22 4.92 -16.23 8.55
C THR A 22 5.71 -16.36 7.24
N LYS A 23 6.77 -17.20 7.21
CA LYS A 23 7.56 -17.47 6.00
C LYS A 23 6.72 -18.13 4.91
N LYS A 24 5.83 -19.07 5.27
CA LYS A 24 4.90 -19.70 4.32
C LYS A 24 3.95 -18.68 3.69
N GLY A 25 3.40 -17.76 4.49
CA GLY A 25 2.56 -16.67 4.01
C GLY A 25 3.25 -15.81 2.95
N TYR A 26 4.46 -15.33 3.24
CA TYR A 26 5.23 -14.57 2.26
C TYR A 26 5.60 -15.38 1.02
N SER A 27 5.91 -16.68 1.14
CA SER A 27 6.15 -17.55 -0.01
C SER A 27 4.94 -17.65 -0.95
N TYR A 28 3.72 -17.69 -0.41
CA TYR A 28 2.50 -17.67 -1.24
C TYR A 28 2.28 -16.33 -1.93
N MET A 29 2.57 -15.21 -1.26
CA MET A 29 2.55 -13.87 -1.89
C MET A 29 3.52 -13.80 -3.08
N GLU A 30 4.75 -14.30 -2.92
CA GLU A 30 5.70 -14.35 -4.04
C GLU A 30 5.22 -15.25 -5.19
N LYS A 31 4.61 -16.40 -4.88
CA LYS A 31 4.00 -17.26 -5.90
C LYS A 31 2.90 -16.51 -6.64
N SER A 32 2.04 -15.78 -5.93
CA SER A 32 1.01 -14.95 -6.52
C SER A 32 1.59 -13.92 -7.50
N GLN A 33 2.60 -13.15 -7.07
CA GLN A 33 3.30 -12.18 -7.92
C GLN A 33 3.94 -12.81 -9.16
N ARG A 34 4.60 -13.98 -9.01
CA ARG A 34 5.16 -14.71 -10.16
C ARG A 34 4.08 -15.14 -11.16
N LYS A 35 2.91 -15.56 -10.69
CA LYS A 35 1.79 -15.95 -11.57
C LYS A 35 1.17 -14.73 -12.24
N LEU A 36 1.04 -13.63 -11.52
CA LEU A 36 0.59 -12.35 -12.04
C LEU A 36 1.51 -11.87 -13.17
N ALA A 37 2.83 -11.90 -12.98
CA ALA A 37 3.81 -11.53 -14.01
C ALA A 37 3.75 -12.41 -15.27
N GLN A 38 3.24 -13.64 -15.14
CA GLN A 38 3.00 -14.57 -16.26
C GLN A 38 1.61 -14.38 -16.91
N GLY A 39 0.82 -13.39 -16.49
CA GLY A 39 -0.56 -13.19 -16.94
C GLY A 39 -1.55 -14.24 -16.44
N LYS A 40 -1.16 -15.10 -15.48
CA LYS A 40 -1.99 -16.19 -14.95
C LYS A 40 -2.85 -15.69 -13.78
N LEU A 41 -3.82 -14.83 -14.07
CA LEU A 41 -4.60 -14.09 -13.06
C LEU A 41 -5.34 -15.00 -12.07
N ALA A 42 -5.99 -16.07 -12.54
CA ALA A 42 -6.67 -17.03 -11.66
C ALA A 42 -5.71 -17.68 -10.65
N GLN A 43 -4.56 -18.16 -11.12
CA GLN A 43 -3.54 -18.75 -10.24
C GLN A 43 -2.94 -17.72 -9.28
N ALA A 44 -2.80 -16.46 -9.71
CA ALA A 44 -2.34 -15.39 -8.84
C ALA A 44 -3.33 -15.17 -7.68
N ARG A 45 -4.64 -15.14 -7.96
CA ARG A 45 -5.67 -15.05 -6.90
C ARG A 45 -5.63 -16.25 -5.97
N ASP A 46 -5.57 -17.47 -6.50
CA ASP A 46 -5.55 -18.68 -5.67
C ASP A 46 -4.43 -18.63 -4.63
N TYR A 47 -3.21 -18.25 -5.06
CA TYR A 47 -2.09 -18.09 -4.13
C TYR A 47 -2.27 -16.94 -3.14
N LEU A 48 -2.89 -15.83 -3.56
CA LEU A 48 -3.18 -14.72 -2.66
C LEU A 48 -4.21 -15.11 -1.59
N GLU A 49 -5.27 -15.84 -1.97
CA GLU A 49 -6.27 -16.34 -1.01
C GLU A 49 -5.67 -17.34 -0.01
N ILE A 50 -4.70 -18.15 -0.45
CA ILE A 50 -3.96 -19.03 0.47
C ILE A 50 -3.13 -18.18 1.45
N ALA A 51 -2.47 -17.12 0.97
CA ALA A 51 -1.69 -16.23 1.83
C ALA A 51 -2.57 -15.53 2.90
N ARG A 52 -3.79 -15.11 2.54
CA ARG A 52 -4.75 -14.47 3.47
C ARG A 52 -5.20 -15.36 4.62
N LYS A 53 -5.11 -16.68 4.47
CA LYS A 53 -5.50 -17.65 5.52
C LYS A 53 -4.38 -17.94 6.51
N ILE A 54 -3.21 -17.37 6.32
CA ILE A 54 -2.07 -17.55 7.23
C ILE A 54 -2.21 -16.60 8.42
N ASP A 55 -1.98 -17.13 9.62
CA ASP A 55 -1.87 -16.33 10.83
C ASP A 55 -0.48 -15.66 10.89
N PHE A 56 -0.47 -14.32 10.89
CA PHE A 56 0.74 -13.49 11.01
C PHE A 56 0.99 -13.00 12.45
N HIS A 57 0.22 -13.50 13.42
CA HIS A 57 0.41 -13.32 14.86
C HIS A 57 0.35 -11.86 15.35
N GLY A 58 -0.54 -11.04 14.79
CA GLY A 58 -0.88 -9.72 15.32
C GLY A 58 0.18 -8.64 15.07
N GLY A 59 -0.22 -7.38 15.26
CA GLY A 59 0.69 -6.22 15.28
C GLY A 59 1.38 -5.93 13.95
N ASN A 60 2.66 -5.53 14.02
CA ASN A 60 3.40 -5.04 12.85
C ASN A 60 3.58 -6.08 11.72
N PRO A 61 3.85 -7.37 12.00
CA PRO A 61 3.93 -8.40 10.96
C PRO A 61 2.62 -8.59 10.19
N GLU A 62 1.47 -8.60 10.89
CA GLU A 62 0.15 -8.71 10.27
C GLU A 62 -0.17 -7.48 9.42
N ALA A 63 0.10 -6.27 9.93
CA ALA A 63 -0.07 -5.03 9.17
C ALA A 63 0.80 -5.03 7.89
N THR A 64 2.06 -5.47 7.99
CA THR A 64 2.97 -5.61 6.84
C THR A 64 2.42 -6.61 5.81
N ALA A 65 1.95 -7.77 6.28
CA ALA A 65 1.42 -8.81 5.43
C ALA A 65 0.14 -8.35 4.70
N HIS A 66 -0.80 -7.73 5.41
CA HIS A 66 -2.01 -7.15 4.83
C HIS A 66 -1.68 -6.09 3.77
N SER A 67 -0.75 -5.18 4.05
CA SER A 67 -0.32 -4.19 3.09
C SER A 67 0.23 -4.82 1.79
N ARG A 68 1.10 -5.82 1.91
CA ARG A 68 1.64 -6.53 0.74
C ARG A 68 0.57 -7.26 -0.05
N MET A 69 -0.37 -7.92 0.63
CA MET A 69 -1.47 -8.60 -0.04
C MET A 69 -2.37 -7.61 -0.80
N ASN A 70 -2.63 -6.43 -0.23
CA ASN A 70 -3.40 -5.38 -0.89
C ASN A 70 -2.70 -4.85 -2.15
N LEU A 71 -1.36 -4.70 -2.13
CA LEU A 71 -0.61 -4.33 -3.33
C LEU A 71 -0.76 -5.37 -4.44
N ILE A 72 -0.63 -6.65 -4.11
CA ILE A 72 -0.81 -7.75 -5.08
C ILE A 72 -2.24 -7.77 -5.60
N GLU A 73 -3.23 -7.66 -4.72
CA GLU A 73 -4.64 -7.60 -5.11
C GLU A 73 -4.92 -6.45 -6.07
N ALA A 74 -4.43 -5.25 -5.76
CA ALA A 74 -4.58 -4.09 -6.62
C ALA A 74 -3.95 -4.31 -8.00
N GLN A 75 -2.77 -4.91 -8.08
CA GLN A 75 -2.14 -5.24 -9.36
C GLN A 75 -2.96 -6.27 -10.17
N ILE A 76 -3.55 -7.28 -9.52
CA ILE A 76 -4.45 -8.22 -10.22
C ILE A 76 -5.71 -7.47 -10.70
N LEU A 77 -6.33 -6.63 -9.87
CA LEU A 77 -7.52 -5.84 -10.23
C LEU A 77 -7.23 -4.88 -11.40
N LEU A 78 -6.04 -4.28 -11.45
CA LEU A 78 -5.58 -3.46 -12.58
C LEU A 78 -5.53 -4.25 -13.89
N GLN A 79 -4.98 -5.48 -13.86
CA GLN A 79 -4.93 -6.37 -15.02
C GLN A 79 -6.34 -6.80 -15.49
N GLU A 80 -7.28 -6.93 -14.55
CA GLU A 80 -8.70 -7.19 -14.82
C GLU A 80 -9.50 -5.96 -15.26
N LYS A 81 -8.86 -4.79 -15.35
CA LYS A 81 -9.50 -3.50 -15.66
C LYS A 81 -10.54 -3.05 -14.62
N ARG A 82 -10.45 -3.56 -13.38
CA ARG A 82 -11.32 -3.20 -12.25
C ARG A 82 -10.71 -2.04 -11.46
N TYR A 83 -10.63 -0.87 -12.11
CA TYR A 83 -9.85 0.27 -11.60
C TYR A 83 -10.40 0.85 -10.30
N ASP A 84 -11.71 0.93 -10.13
CA ASP A 84 -12.33 1.43 -8.89
C ASP A 84 -12.08 0.51 -7.70
N ASP A 85 -12.07 -0.80 -7.94
CA ASP A 85 -11.75 -1.77 -6.91
C ASP A 85 -10.27 -1.71 -6.53
N ALA A 86 -9.39 -1.55 -7.52
CA ALA A 86 -7.95 -1.38 -7.28
C ALA A 86 -7.69 -0.13 -6.42
N LEU A 87 -8.30 1.01 -6.75
CA LEU A 87 -8.18 2.26 -5.96
C LEU A 87 -8.66 2.05 -4.52
N ARG A 88 -9.83 1.43 -4.34
CA ARG A 88 -10.38 1.15 -3.00
C ARG A 88 -9.43 0.31 -2.16
N VAL A 89 -8.86 -0.75 -2.72
CA VAL A 89 -7.88 -1.60 -2.01
C VAL A 89 -6.63 -0.80 -1.66
N LEU A 90 -6.09 -0.02 -2.60
CA LEU A 90 -4.91 0.83 -2.37
C LEU A 90 -5.14 1.93 -1.33
N ASP A 91 -6.38 2.38 -1.15
CA ASP A 91 -6.74 3.37 -0.13
C ASP A 91 -6.91 2.77 1.26
N THR A 92 -7.09 1.46 1.42
CA THR A 92 -7.15 0.85 2.77
C THR A 92 -5.78 0.80 3.46
N THR A 93 -4.70 0.85 2.70
CA THR A 93 -3.34 0.73 3.22
C THR A 93 -2.81 2.10 3.62
N HIS A 94 -2.81 2.40 4.92
CA HIS A 94 -2.30 3.66 5.49
C HIS A 94 -0.97 3.46 6.22
N GLY A 95 -0.12 4.49 6.17
CA GLY A 95 1.13 4.59 6.92
C GLY A 95 2.32 3.84 6.32
N ALA A 96 3.49 4.51 6.27
CA ALA A 96 4.75 3.90 5.84
C ALA A 96 5.44 3.14 6.99
N SER A 97 5.03 3.45 8.23
CA SER A 97 5.65 3.01 9.47
C SER A 97 5.65 1.48 9.72
N PHE A 98 4.87 0.69 8.97
CA PHE A 98 4.74 -0.76 9.17
C PHE A 98 5.13 -1.59 7.94
N GLY A 99 6.22 -1.22 7.26
CA GLY A 99 6.77 -2.01 6.14
C GLY A 99 5.92 -1.97 4.87
N VAL A 100 5.00 -1.01 4.79
CA VAL A 100 4.16 -0.69 3.63
C VAL A 100 5.03 0.00 2.57
N ASN A 101 5.01 -0.51 1.35
CA ASN A 101 5.65 0.18 0.22
C ASN A 101 4.73 1.32 -0.29
N CYS A 102 4.69 2.44 0.43
CA CYS A 102 3.85 3.58 0.07
C CYS A 102 4.18 4.16 -1.31
N LEU A 103 5.45 4.12 -1.72
CA LEU A 103 5.87 4.58 -3.04
C LEU A 103 5.24 3.75 -4.16
N GLU A 104 5.25 2.42 -4.03
CA GLU A 104 4.59 1.53 -4.98
C GLU A 104 3.07 1.69 -4.94
N ARG A 105 2.48 1.77 -3.74
CA ARG A 105 1.04 2.01 -3.56
C ARG A 105 0.59 3.27 -4.31
N ASP A 106 1.27 4.39 -4.08
CA ASP A 106 0.90 5.69 -4.65
C ASP A 106 1.11 5.70 -6.18
N SER A 107 2.16 5.02 -6.66
CA SER A 107 2.38 4.81 -8.09
C SER A 107 1.25 3.97 -8.73
N LEU A 108 0.81 2.91 -8.08
CA LEU A 108 -0.31 2.08 -8.56
C LEU A 108 -1.63 2.85 -8.58
N LYS A 109 -1.87 3.77 -7.64
CA LYS A 109 -3.04 4.66 -7.68
C LYS A 109 -3.02 5.54 -8.93
N ILE A 110 -1.86 6.13 -9.27
CA ILE A 110 -1.72 6.91 -10.52
C ILE A 110 -1.96 6.06 -11.75
N VAL A 111 -1.39 4.84 -11.81
CA VAL A 111 -1.64 3.90 -12.90
C VAL A 111 -3.14 3.58 -13.02
N ALA A 112 -3.83 3.33 -11.90
CA ALA A 112 -5.27 3.10 -11.89
C ALA A 112 -6.06 4.29 -12.44
N LEU A 113 -5.74 5.51 -11.99
CA LEU A 113 -6.38 6.73 -12.47
C LEU A 113 -6.13 6.96 -13.96
N ILE A 114 -4.90 6.75 -14.45
CA ILE A 114 -4.54 6.90 -15.86
C ILE A 114 -5.31 5.88 -16.71
N ASN A 115 -5.37 4.62 -16.29
CA ASN A 115 -6.10 3.58 -17.02
C ASN A 115 -7.61 3.84 -17.03
N LYS A 116 -8.16 4.39 -15.95
CA LYS A 116 -9.59 4.72 -15.84
C LYS A 116 -10.00 5.96 -16.62
N HIS A 117 -9.19 7.01 -16.58
CA HIS A 117 -9.58 8.36 -17.03
C HIS A 117 -8.75 8.91 -18.20
N GLY A 118 -7.66 8.25 -18.55
CA GLY A 118 -6.69 8.71 -19.53
C GLY A 118 -5.67 9.69 -18.93
N LEU A 119 -4.43 9.60 -19.39
CA LEU A 119 -3.29 10.37 -18.89
C LEU A 119 -3.56 11.89 -18.85
N GLN A 120 -4.07 12.45 -19.95
CA GLN A 120 -4.28 13.90 -20.06
C GLN A 120 -5.28 14.43 -19.03
N LYS A 121 -6.35 13.67 -18.75
CA LYS A 121 -7.35 14.06 -17.75
C LYS A 121 -6.75 14.05 -16.34
N VAL A 122 -5.93 13.03 -16.04
CA VAL A 122 -5.23 12.94 -14.74
C VAL A 122 -4.21 14.06 -14.59
N LYS A 123 -3.36 14.32 -15.60
CA LYS A 123 -2.41 15.45 -15.58
C LYS A 123 -3.11 16.79 -15.34
N ALA A 124 -4.23 17.03 -16.01
CA ALA A 124 -5.00 18.27 -15.86
C ALA A 124 -5.59 18.41 -14.44
N ALA A 125 -6.11 17.32 -13.88
CA ALA A 125 -6.64 17.31 -12.51
C ALA A 125 -5.57 17.64 -11.47
N PHE A 126 -4.38 17.03 -11.58
CA PHE A 126 -3.25 17.32 -10.68
C PHE A 126 -2.72 18.75 -10.81
N THR A 127 -2.76 19.32 -12.02
CA THR A 127 -2.28 20.70 -12.27
C THR A 127 -3.17 21.75 -11.61
N LYS A 128 -4.49 21.50 -11.52
CA LYS A 128 -5.46 22.43 -10.92
C LYS A 128 -5.63 22.27 -9.41
N ALA A 129 -5.17 21.16 -8.85
CA ALA A 129 -5.51 20.80 -7.49
C ALA A 129 -4.72 21.63 -6.46
N VAL A 130 -5.40 22.00 -5.38
CA VAL A 130 -4.82 22.69 -4.21
C VAL A 130 -4.59 21.65 -3.13
N VAL A 131 -3.40 21.65 -2.52
CA VAL A 131 -3.05 20.68 -1.46
C VAL A 131 -3.85 20.99 -0.20
N GLN A 132 -4.39 19.95 0.42
CA GLN A 132 -4.95 20.04 1.76
C GLN A 132 -4.17 19.08 2.67
N MET A 133 -3.69 19.59 3.80
CA MET A 133 -3.17 18.71 4.84
C MET A 133 -4.32 17.83 5.33
N ASN A 134 -4.08 16.53 5.50
CA ASN A 134 -4.99 15.74 6.32
C ASN A 134 -4.62 16.00 7.79
N PRO A 135 -5.45 16.69 8.58
CA PRO A 135 -5.13 17.02 9.97
C PRO A 135 -4.99 15.77 10.86
N ASP A 136 -5.48 14.61 10.42
CA ASP A 136 -5.51 13.38 11.23
C ASP A 136 -4.20 12.57 11.22
N THR A 137 -3.18 12.94 10.43
CA THR A 137 -1.89 12.20 10.38
C THR A 137 -0.72 12.91 11.05
N ALA A 138 -0.99 14.00 11.80
CA ALA A 138 0.00 14.92 12.36
C ALA A 138 1.04 14.30 13.31
N GLN A 139 0.95 13.01 13.66
CA GLN A 139 1.79 12.44 14.71
C GLN A 139 2.78 11.35 14.26
N PHE A 140 2.61 10.69 13.10
CA PHE A 140 3.50 9.58 12.72
C PHE A 140 3.79 9.35 11.23
N ASP A 141 2.98 9.88 10.29
CA ASP A 141 3.21 9.65 8.86
C ASP A 141 2.92 10.92 8.05
N ALA A 142 3.91 11.38 7.27
CA ALA A 142 3.81 12.53 6.38
C ALA A 142 2.93 12.22 5.15
N THR A 143 1.63 12.07 5.40
CA THR A 143 0.61 11.79 4.38
C THR A 143 -0.09 13.09 3.99
N TYR A 144 -0.20 13.33 2.69
CA TYR A 144 -0.82 14.50 2.09
C TYR A 144 -1.98 14.06 1.20
N CYS A 145 -3.07 14.82 1.20
CA CYS A 145 -4.25 14.50 0.41
C CYS A 145 -4.58 15.64 -0.56
N VAL A 146 -5.05 15.26 -1.73
CA VAL A 146 -5.37 16.20 -2.81
C VAL A 146 -6.73 15.85 -3.38
N PRO A 147 -7.73 16.74 -3.26
CA PRO A 147 -9.00 16.54 -3.92
C PRO A 147 -8.85 16.74 -5.44
N LEU A 148 -9.05 15.68 -6.22
CA LEU A 148 -9.09 15.68 -7.67
C LEU A 148 -10.55 15.74 -8.13
N ASN A 149 -11.19 16.91 -7.95
CA ASN A 149 -12.63 17.10 -8.16
C ASN A 149 -13.11 16.63 -9.56
N ASP A 150 -12.34 16.93 -10.61
CA ASP A 150 -12.65 16.53 -12.00
C ASP A 150 -12.65 15.00 -12.23
N LEU A 151 -12.07 14.24 -11.29
CA LEU A 151 -12.03 12.77 -11.26
C LEU A 151 -12.96 12.17 -10.19
N GLY A 152 -13.53 12.99 -9.29
CA GLY A 152 -14.31 12.51 -8.16
C GLY A 152 -13.51 11.64 -7.18
N TYR A 153 -12.23 11.97 -6.97
CA TYR A 153 -11.30 11.15 -6.18
C TYR A 153 -10.40 12.03 -5.30
N THR A 154 -10.10 11.61 -4.08
CA THR A 154 -9.11 12.25 -3.21
C THR A 154 -7.84 11.41 -3.22
N PHE A 155 -6.77 11.95 -3.81
CA PHE A 155 -5.50 11.26 -3.88
C PHE A 155 -4.67 11.55 -2.64
N CYS A 156 -4.55 10.56 -1.77
CA CYS A 156 -3.67 10.62 -0.60
C CYS A 156 -2.37 9.85 -0.84
N PHE A 157 -1.24 10.49 -0.57
CA PHE A 157 0.10 9.98 -0.80
C PHE A 157 1.05 10.27 0.35
N TYR A 158 2.11 9.47 0.44
CA TYR A 158 3.20 9.68 1.38
C TYR A 158 4.27 10.58 0.75
N ALA A 159 4.77 11.57 1.50
CA ALA A 159 5.97 12.31 1.15
C ALA A 159 6.95 12.30 2.33
N PRO A 160 8.27 12.12 2.13
CA PRO A 160 9.25 12.05 3.22
C PRO A 160 9.54 13.42 3.86
N ILE A 161 8.85 14.48 3.45
CA ILE A 161 9.02 15.85 3.94
C ILE A 161 7.80 16.19 4.79
N ILE A 162 8.03 16.64 6.04
CA ILE A 162 6.98 17.19 6.90
C ILE A 162 6.98 18.71 6.72
N LEU A 163 5.99 19.21 5.98
CA LEU A 163 5.71 20.64 5.89
C LEU A 163 4.80 21.08 7.05
N THR A 164 5.07 22.27 7.59
CA THR A 164 4.18 22.96 8.53
C THR A 164 2.88 23.39 7.86
N GLU A 165 1.84 23.69 8.65
CA GLU A 165 0.56 24.21 8.12
C GLU A 165 0.74 25.50 7.31
N GLU A 166 1.67 26.37 7.71
CA GLU A 166 1.91 27.64 7.03
C GLU A 166 2.65 27.44 5.70
N GLU A 167 3.61 26.51 5.65
CA GLU A 167 4.27 26.12 4.40
C GLU A 167 3.26 25.51 3.41
N LEU A 168 2.34 24.66 3.89
CA LEU A 168 1.33 24.03 3.03
C LEU A 168 0.38 25.01 2.35
N LYS A 169 0.11 26.18 2.95
CA LYS A 169 -0.71 27.22 2.31
C LYS A 169 -0.06 27.81 1.06
N SER A 170 1.27 27.74 0.96
CA SER A 170 2.05 28.37 -0.11
C SER A 170 2.82 27.38 -0.99
N TYR A 171 2.96 26.12 -0.58
CA TYR A 171 3.73 25.11 -1.30
C TYR A 171 2.92 24.51 -2.47
N PRO A 172 3.35 24.65 -3.74
CA PRO A 172 2.63 24.08 -4.87
C PRO A 172 2.67 22.55 -4.81
N LEU A 173 1.53 21.87 -5.04
CA LEU A 173 1.49 20.41 -5.16
C LEU A 173 2.51 19.90 -6.17
N ALA A 174 2.66 20.60 -7.29
CA ALA A 174 3.63 20.26 -8.31
C ALA A 174 5.06 20.26 -7.77
N ALA A 175 5.39 21.04 -6.74
CA ALA A 175 6.71 21.00 -6.11
C ALA A 175 6.85 19.77 -5.20
N LEU A 176 5.88 19.52 -4.32
CA LEU A 176 5.94 18.38 -3.38
C LEU A 176 5.81 17.03 -4.08
N ALA A 177 4.88 16.95 -5.03
CA ALA A 177 4.65 15.73 -5.79
C ALA A 177 5.80 15.46 -6.76
N LYS A 178 6.49 16.47 -7.31
CA LYS A 178 7.72 16.25 -8.12
C LYS A 178 8.81 15.49 -7.37
N GLU A 179 8.87 15.63 -6.06
CA GLU A 179 9.79 14.87 -5.20
C GLU A 179 9.34 13.41 -5.01
N CYS A 180 8.10 13.08 -5.38
CA CYS A 180 7.52 11.75 -5.21
C CYS A 180 7.59 10.92 -6.51
N LEU A 181 7.93 9.64 -6.37
CA LEU A 181 8.13 8.73 -7.51
C LEU A 181 6.90 8.62 -8.42
N PHE A 182 5.69 8.63 -7.86
CA PHE A 182 4.46 8.51 -8.63
C PHE A 182 4.25 9.67 -9.63
N TYR A 183 4.81 10.85 -9.36
CA TYR A 183 4.57 12.04 -10.18
C TYR A 183 5.34 11.99 -11.49
N GLN A 184 6.43 11.24 -11.55
CA GLN A 184 7.15 10.96 -12.80
C GLN A 184 6.28 10.19 -13.80
N LEU A 185 5.23 9.50 -13.35
CA LEU A 185 4.27 8.83 -14.24
C LEU A 185 3.31 9.81 -14.92
N LEU A 186 3.26 11.06 -14.44
CA LEU A 186 2.43 12.12 -14.99
C LEU A 186 3.17 12.99 -16.01
N PHE A 187 4.48 12.85 -16.26
CA PHE A 187 5.25 13.73 -17.16
C PHE A 187 6.27 12.95 -17.98
#